data_AF-A0A1H2M1R9-F1
#
_entry.id   AF-A0A1H2M1R9-F1
#
_cell.length_a   1.000
_cell.length_b   1.000
_cell.length_c   1.000
_cell.angle_alpha   90.00
_cell.angle_beta   90.00
_cell.angle_gamma   90.00
#
_symmetry.space_group_name_H-M   'P 1'
#
loop_
_entity.id
_entity.type
_entity.pdbx_description
1 polymer ?
#
loop_
_entity_poly.entity_id
_entity_poly.type
_entity_poly.pdbx_seq_one_letter_code
_entity_poly.pdbx_strand_id
1 'polypeptide(L)'
;MVSKQQSDNALSTLLDEKIRSFVASFIESSRRLFVDEQGTLVHSLEFGVYRERIVGDFLKLFTPERMGLDTGFVVNSNGRISTQCDIIIYDKTVTPLIRDDQFQRFFPIESVCAVGEIKSHMSLTELKKALRKLAKLKSLRDSLYEPSYSYTLKSGGIHGSTFEPERDELDQIFTFLICESFKFNVQHHLQDIVNCYNEELPNHPFCHRHNIILSLHDGMLAYLHPNGSIFQFPSHLLTLIDENGSRSSQALRLKHRLILPVEEQSIEHLRHFCTLFHQGLTTVSVLYPDMGRYIQSREDVVFIDLEQEY
;
A
#
# COMPACT_ATOMS: atom_id res chain seq x y z
N MET A 1 18.37 7.18 -41.33
CA MET A 1 17.38 8.16 -40.86
C MET A 1 17.22 7.96 -39.37
N VAL A 2 17.80 8.84 -38.57
CA VAL A 2 17.70 8.84 -37.11
C VAL A 2 16.26 9.21 -36.77
N SER A 3 15.53 8.32 -36.11
CA SER A 3 14.18 8.64 -35.63
C SER A 3 14.30 9.78 -34.63
N LYS A 4 13.51 10.84 -34.86
CA LYS A 4 13.33 11.93 -33.90
C LYS A 4 13.00 11.32 -32.54
N GLN A 5 13.88 11.51 -31.56
CA GLN A 5 13.53 11.43 -30.14
C GLN A 5 12.23 12.22 -29.97
N GLN A 6 11.19 11.51 -29.54
CA GLN A 6 9.94 12.10 -29.10
C GLN A 6 10.32 13.12 -28.01
N SER A 7 9.98 14.39 -28.18
CA SER A 7 10.27 15.40 -27.16
C SER A 7 9.71 14.91 -25.83
N ASP A 8 10.56 14.79 -24.81
CA ASP A 8 10.10 14.45 -23.46
C ASP A 8 8.97 15.41 -23.08
N ASN A 9 7.80 14.85 -22.78
CA ASN A 9 6.67 15.64 -22.27
C ASN A 9 7.11 16.30 -20.96
N ALA A 10 6.69 17.53 -20.67
CA ALA A 10 7.05 18.27 -19.46
C ALA A 10 6.82 17.46 -18.17
N LEU A 11 5.79 16.60 -18.15
CA LEU A 11 5.54 15.66 -17.05
C LEU A 11 6.65 14.61 -16.86
N SER A 12 7.21 14.08 -17.95
CA SER A 12 8.34 13.14 -17.94
C SER A 12 9.57 13.79 -17.32
N THR A 13 9.91 15.00 -17.77
CA THR A 13 11.04 15.77 -17.24
C THR A 13 10.87 16.11 -15.76
N LEU A 14 9.67 16.56 -15.34
CA LEU A 14 9.39 16.86 -13.94
C LEU A 14 9.45 15.60 -13.07
N LEU A 15 8.90 14.48 -13.55
CA LEU A 15 8.95 13.20 -12.86
C LEU A 15 10.39 12.77 -12.58
N ASP A 16 11.26 12.85 -13.58
CA ASP A 16 12.68 12.52 -13.44
C ASP A 16 13.39 13.39 -12.41
N GLU A 17 13.16 14.70 -12.46
CA GLU A 17 13.72 15.64 -11.50
C GLU A 17 13.29 15.26 -10.07
N LYS A 18 12.00 14.98 -9.86
CA LYS A 18 11.49 14.60 -8.54
C LYS A 18 12.00 13.26 -8.06
N ILE A 19 12.10 12.26 -8.93
CA ILE A 19 12.70 10.95 -8.59
C ILE A 19 14.16 11.12 -8.18
N ARG A 20 14.96 11.85 -8.96
CA ARG A 20 16.38 12.06 -8.66
C ARG A 20 16.57 12.84 -7.36
N SER A 21 15.79 13.89 -7.16
CA SER A 21 15.79 14.66 -5.92
C SER A 21 15.40 13.81 -4.71
N PHE A 22 14.41 12.92 -4.87
CA PHE A 22 14.01 11.98 -3.82
C PHE A 22 15.14 11.03 -3.47
N VAL A 23 15.75 10.37 -4.46
CA VAL A 23 16.86 9.42 -4.26
C VAL A 23 18.05 10.12 -3.56
N ALA A 24 18.45 11.30 -4.03
CA ALA A 24 19.53 12.07 -3.41
C ALA A 24 19.19 12.51 -1.97
N SER A 25 17.94 12.90 -1.71
CA SER A 25 17.50 13.26 -0.35
C SER A 25 17.52 12.06 0.59
N PHE A 26 16.99 10.92 0.12
CA PHE A 26 16.90 9.70 0.90
C PHE A 26 18.27 9.09 1.20
N ILE A 27 19.20 9.10 0.25
CA ILE A 27 20.51 8.45 0.39
C ILE A 27 21.56 9.40 0.99
N GLU A 28 21.75 10.57 0.37
CA GLU A 28 22.86 11.47 0.71
C GLU A 28 22.48 12.43 1.82
N SER A 29 21.37 13.15 1.65
CA SER A 29 20.98 14.21 2.59
C SER A 29 20.63 13.65 3.97
N SER A 30 19.96 12.50 4.03
CA SER A 30 19.69 11.82 5.30
C SER A 30 20.99 11.44 6.04
N ARG A 31 22.03 10.99 5.33
CA ARG A 31 23.30 10.65 5.98
C ARG A 31 24.06 11.88 6.45
N ARG A 32 24.12 12.94 5.62
CA ARG A 32 24.80 14.19 6.00
C ARG A 32 24.26 14.83 7.29
N LEU A 33 22.98 14.59 7.61
CA LEU A 33 22.35 15.14 8.81
C LEU A 33 22.53 14.29 10.06
N PHE A 34 22.68 12.97 9.92
CA PHE A 34 22.57 12.02 11.04
C PHE A 34 23.76 11.07 11.20
N VAL A 35 24.74 11.14 10.29
CA VAL A 35 25.98 10.37 10.33
C VAL A 35 27.12 11.33 10.63
N ASP A 36 27.94 10.99 11.62
CA ASP A 36 29.12 11.78 12.00
C ASP A 36 30.30 11.60 11.02
N GLU A 37 31.39 12.33 11.27
CA GLU A 37 32.61 12.29 10.44
C GLU A 37 33.28 10.90 10.44
N GLN A 38 32.98 10.07 11.44
CA GLN A 38 33.49 8.70 11.58
C GLN A 38 32.59 7.67 10.89
N GLY A 39 31.47 8.08 10.28
CA GLY A 39 30.52 7.20 9.61
C GLY A 39 29.53 6.53 10.56
N THR A 40 29.43 6.98 11.82
CA THR A 40 28.54 6.42 12.83
C THR A 40 27.21 7.17 12.87
N LEU A 41 26.12 6.43 13.02
CA LEU A 41 24.78 6.99 13.12
C LEU A 41 24.55 7.52 14.54
N VAL A 42 24.36 8.83 14.68
CA VAL A 42 24.28 9.51 15.98
C VAL A 42 22.88 9.39 16.61
N HIS A 43 21.82 9.40 15.78
CA HIS A 43 20.42 9.26 16.22
C HIS A 43 19.61 8.33 15.30
N SER A 44 19.57 7.04 15.64
CA SER A 44 18.96 6.01 14.78
C SER A 44 17.46 6.16 14.58
N LEU A 45 16.73 6.53 15.62
CA LEU A 45 15.28 6.74 15.56
C LEU A 45 14.95 7.97 14.70
N GLU A 46 15.60 9.11 14.95
CA GLU A 46 15.39 10.35 14.20
C GLU A 46 15.77 10.19 12.72
N PHE A 47 16.84 9.44 12.44
CA PHE A 47 17.22 9.09 11.07
C PHE A 47 16.13 8.31 10.33
N GLY A 48 15.48 7.37 11.01
CA GLY A 48 14.33 6.63 10.48
C GLY A 48 13.16 7.55 10.17
N VAL A 49 12.73 8.34 11.17
CA VAL A 49 11.63 9.32 11.04
C VAL A 49 11.90 10.32 9.92
N TYR A 50 13.15 10.78 9.77
CA TYR A 50 13.52 11.70 8.69
C TYR A 50 13.38 11.05 7.30
N ARG A 51 13.80 9.79 7.15
CA ARG A 51 13.62 9.02 5.90
C ARG A 51 12.16 8.74 5.59
N GLU A 52 11.36 8.42 6.61
CA GLU A 52 9.91 8.26 6.48
C GLU A 52 9.26 9.55 5.97
N ARG A 53 9.67 10.72 6.49
CA ARG A 53 9.21 12.03 6.01
C ARG A 53 9.60 12.29 4.57
N ILE A 54 10.85 12.03 4.17
CA ILE A 54 11.30 12.18 2.78
C ILE A 54 10.44 11.34 1.84
N VAL A 55 10.18 10.07 2.20
CA VAL A 55 9.33 9.20 1.40
C VAL A 55 7.90 9.72 1.36
N GLY A 56 7.33 10.10 2.50
CA GLY A 56 5.98 10.67 2.58
C GLY A 56 5.82 11.90 1.68
N ASP A 57 6.78 12.81 1.67
CA ASP A 57 6.77 13.99 0.81
C ASP A 57 6.90 13.66 -0.67
N PHE A 58 7.68 12.64 -1.03
CA PHE A 58 7.75 12.12 -2.40
C PHE A 58 6.45 11.45 -2.85
N LEU A 59 5.87 10.58 -2.01
CA LEU A 59 4.64 9.85 -2.35
C LEU A 59 3.43 10.79 -2.51
N LYS A 60 3.36 11.89 -1.75
CA LYS A 60 2.32 12.92 -1.89
C LYS A 60 2.19 13.44 -3.33
N LEU A 61 3.27 13.47 -4.10
CA LEU A 61 3.25 13.91 -5.51
C LEU A 61 2.39 13.00 -6.41
N PHE A 62 2.20 11.74 -6.01
CA PHE A 62 1.47 10.72 -6.76
C PHE A 62 0.19 10.26 -6.04
N THR A 63 -0.09 10.77 -4.85
CA THR A 63 -1.30 10.46 -4.10
C THR A 63 -2.44 11.40 -4.51
N PRO A 64 -3.64 10.87 -4.84
CA PRO A 64 -4.80 11.71 -5.14
C PRO A 64 -5.12 12.69 -4.02
N GLU A 65 -5.53 13.92 -4.36
CA GLU A 65 -5.79 14.99 -3.37
C GLU A 65 -6.88 14.64 -2.35
N ARG A 66 -7.81 13.72 -2.65
CA ARG A 66 -8.80 13.23 -1.68
C ARG A 66 -8.18 12.44 -0.52
N MET A 67 -6.98 11.91 -0.72
CA MET A 67 -6.28 11.08 0.27
C MET A 67 -5.28 11.88 1.10
N GLY A 68 -5.05 11.42 2.32
CA GLY A 68 -4.04 11.93 3.25
C GLY A 68 -2.97 10.87 3.49
N LEU A 69 -1.76 11.32 3.86
CA LEU A 69 -0.67 10.45 4.30
C LEU A 69 -0.29 10.84 5.74
N ASP A 70 -0.21 9.85 6.62
CA ASP A 70 0.27 10.05 7.99
C ASP A 70 0.92 8.78 8.57
N THR A 71 1.51 8.89 9.76
CA THR A 71 1.90 7.73 10.57
C THR A 71 0.85 7.45 11.65
N GLY A 72 0.78 6.21 12.12
CA GLY A 72 -0.11 5.85 13.22
C GLY A 72 -0.44 4.37 13.25
N PHE A 73 -1.63 4.07 13.76
CA PHE A 73 -2.13 2.71 13.92
C PHE A 73 -3.41 2.53 13.13
N VAL A 74 -3.60 1.32 12.59
CA VAL A 74 -4.84 0.92 11.95
C VAL A 74 -5.63 0.06 12.93
N VAL A 75 -6.92 0.36 13.09
CA VAL A 75 -7.82 -0.32 14.02
C VAL A 75 -9.05 -0.83 13.30
N ASN A 76 -9.58 -1.98 13.71
CA ASN A 76 -10.89 -2.47 13.26
C ASN A 76 -11.92 -2.39 14.39
N SER A 77 -13.21 -2.50 14.04
CA SER A 77 -14.32 -2.45 15.01
C SER A 77 -14.27 -3.55 16.08
N ASN A 78 -13.52 -4.63 15.84
CA ASN A 78 -13.31 -5.72 16.80
C ASN A 78 -12.22 -5.40 17.85
N GLY A 79 -11.66 -4.20 17.83
CA GLY A 79 -10.62 -3.74 18.77
C GLY A 79 -9.22 -4.28 18.48
N ARG A 80 -8.98 -4.91 17.32
CA ARG A 80 -7.63 -5.30 16.90
C ARG A 80 -6.91 -4.07 16.35
N ILE A 81 -5.67 -3.87 16.80
CA ILE A 81 -4.83 -2.73 16.44
C ILE A 81 -3.58 -3.26 15.75
N SER A 82 -3.14 -2.60 14.69
CA SER A 82 -1.87 -2.89 14.01
C SER A 82 -0.67 -2.51 14.89
N THR A 83 0.53 -2.90 14.46
CA THR A 83 1.74 -2.18 14.91
C THR A 83 1.79 -0.80 14.25
N GLN A 84 2.64 0.10 14.74
CA GLN A 84 2.81 1.41 14.12
C GLN A 84 3.23 1.25 12.65
N CYS A 85 2.54 1.99 11.80
CA CYS A 85 2.77 2.03 10.36
C CYS A 85 3.57 3.29 10.02
N ASP A 86 4.63 3.10 9.23
CA ASP A 86 5.52 4.18 8.81
C ASP A 86 4.74 5.17 7.93
N ILE A 87 3.91 4.65 7.01
CA ILE A 87 3.00 5.45 6.17
C ILE A 87 1.62 4.77 6.09
N ILE A 88 0.56 5.52 6.40
CA ILE A 88 -0.84 5.18 6.20
C ILE A 88 -1.41 6.18 5.21
N ILE A 89 -2.01 5.67 4.14
CA ILE A 89 -2.75 6.46 3.16
C ILE A 89 -4.24 6.19 3.37
N TYR A 90 -5.02 7.24 3.60
CA TYR A 90 -6.43 7.14 3.96
C TYR A 90 -7.26 8.15 3.18
N ASP A 91 -8.56 7.92 3.04
CA ASP A 91 -9.45 8.87 2.39
C ASP A 91 -9.94 9.95 3.38
N LYS A 92 -9.53 11.21 3.14
CA LYS A 92 -9.81 12.34 4.05
C LYS A 92 -11.29 12.69 4.13
N THR A 93 -12.09 12.27 3.14
CA THR A 93 -13.50 12.65 3.07
C THR A 93 -14.37 11.83 4.01
N VAL A 94 -13.90 10.66 4.44
CA VAL A 94 -14.65 9.74 5.31
C VAL A 94 -13.93 9.40 6.61
N THR A 95 -12.60 9.57 6.70
CA THR A 95 -11.86 9.22 7.92
C THR A 95 -12.19 10.18 9.08
N PRO A 96 -12.64 9.66 10.24
CA PRO A 96 -12.79 10.43 11.46
C PRO A 96 -11.40 10.78 12.03
N LEU A 97 -11.21 12.03 12.44
CA LEU A 97 -9.91 12.53 12.93
C LEU A 97 -9.70 12.27 14.44
N ILE A 98 -9.83 11.01 14.86
CA ILE A 98 -9.61 10.61 16.26
C ILE A 98 -8.10 10.55 16.55
N ARG A 99 -7.68 11.15 17.66
CA ARG A 99 -6.29 11.17 18.13
C ARG A 99 -6.25 10.88 19.62
N ASP A 100 -5.15 10.31 20.10
CA ASP A 100 -4.87 10.25 21.53
C ASP A 100 -4.25 11.55 22.05
N ASP A 101 -4.01 11.62 23.35
CA ASP A 101 -3.41 12.79 24.03
C ASP A 101 -1.95 13.05 23.59
N GLN A 102 -1.31 12.08 22.96
CA GLN A 102 0.05 12.18 22.40
C GLN A 102 0.03 12.52 20.90
N PHE A 103 -1.14 12.88 20.35
CA PHE A 103 -1.38 13.12 18.94
C PHE A 103 -1.10 11.93 18.01
N GLN A 104 -0.98 10.71 18.55
CA GLN A 104 -0.95 9.48 17.75
C GLN A 104 -2.32 9.26 17.12
N ARG A 105 -2.32 8.88 15.84
CA ARG A 105 -3.54 8.71 15.05
C ARG A 105 -3.95 7.26 14.97
N PHE A 106 -5.24 7.03 15.15
CA PHE A 106 -5.88 5.73 14.95
C PHE A 106 -6.82 5.83 13.76
N PHE A 107 -6.57 5.00 12.76
CA PHE A 107 -7.30 4.98 11.50
C PHE A 107 -8.24 3.77 11.46
N PRO A 108 -9.57 3.98 11.31
CA PRO A 108 -10.49 2.90 11.01
C PRO A 108 -10.09 2.19 9.72
N ILE A 109 -10.01 0.86 9.79
CA ILE A 109 -9.57 -0.02 8.71
C ILE A 109 -10.36 0.20 7.41
N GLU A 110 -11.62 0.64 7.49
CA GLU A 110 -12.51 0.95 6.36
C GLU A 110 -11.97 2.08 5.47
N SER A 111 -11.40 3.10 6.10
CA SER A 111 -10.96 4.32 5.43
C SER A 111 -9.50 4.27 4.94
N VAL A 112 -8.75 3.25 5.36
CA VAL A 112 -7.36 3.05 4.96
C VAL A 112 -7.29 2.53 3.52
N CYS A 113 -6.63 3.27 2.64
CA CYS A 113 -6.45 2.89 1.23
C CYS A 113 -5.13 2.13 1.02
N ALA A 114 -4.06 2.56 1.69
CA ALA A 114 -2.75 1.92 1.59
C ALA A 114 -1.91 1.99 2.86
N VAL A 115 -0.94 1.09 2.98
CA VAL A 115 0.07 1.10 4.04
C VAL A 115 1.47 0.82 3.50
N GLY A 116 2.43 1.63 3.93
CA GLY A 116 3.84 1.56 3.54
C GLY A 116 4.76 1.23 4.70
N GLU A 117 5.79 0.42 4.42
CA GLU A 117 6.93 0.21 5.33
C GLU A 117 8.21 0.78 4.71
N ILE A 118 8.96 1.59 5.47
CA ILE A 118 10.17 2.27 5.03
C ILE A 118 11.37 1.70 5.77
N LYS A 119 12.40 1.29 5.01
CA LYS A 119 13.63 0.72 5.58
C LYS A 119 14.87 1.28 4.91
N SER A 120 16.00 1.14 5.57
CA SER A 120 17.29 1.55 5.01
C SER A 120 17.87 0.39 4.22
N HIS A 121 18.68 -0.45 4.86
CA HIS A 121 19.20 -1.67 4.23
C HIS A 121 18.52 -2.89 4.83
N MET A 122 18.13 -3.85 3.99
CA MET A 122 17.44 -5.06 4.45
C MET A 122 18.17 -6.34 4.10
N SER A 123 18.41 -7.17 5.10
CA SER A 123 18.65 -8.59 4.92
C SER A 123 17.39 -9.31 4.46
N LEU A 124 17.55 -10.54 3.94
CA LEU A 124 16.41 -11.37 3.55
C LEU A 124 15.45 -11.62 4.72
N THR A 125 15.99 -11.82 5.93
CA THR A 125 15.17 -12.07 7.13
C THR A 125 14.36 -10.84 7.52
N GLU A 126 14.97 -9.65 7.47
CA GLU A 126 14.27 -8.39 7.74
C GLU A 126 13.17 -8.12 6.71
N LEU A 127 13.44 -8.39 5.43
CA LEU A 127 12.43 -8.28 4.37
C LEU A 127 11.25 -9.23 4.64
N LYS A 128 11.50 -10.52 4.89
CA LYS A 128 10.44 -11.49 5.20
C LYS A 128 9.58 -11.04 6.38
N LYS A 129 10.21 -10.51 7.44
CA LYS A 129 9.52 -9.99 8.63
C LYS A 129 8.62 -8.80 8.28
N ALA A 130 9.11 -7.85 7.48
CA ALA A 130 8.33 -6.69 7.04
C ALA A 130 7.14 -7.09 6.15
N LEU A 131 7.33 -8.06 5.24
CA LEU A 131 6.25 -8.58 4.40
C LEU A 131 5.15 -9.27 5.21
N ARG A 132 5.53 -10.05 6.24
CA ARG A 132 4.56 -10.64 7.19
C ARG A 132 3.85 -9.58 8.03
N LYS A 133 4.53 -8.50 8.43
CA LYS A 133 3.90 -7.36 9.13
C LYS A 133 2.79 -6.76 8.27
N LEU A 134 3.05 -6.49 6.99
CA LEU A 134 2.05 -5.98 6.04
C LEU A 134 0.91 -6.99 5.80
N ALA A 135 1.22 -8.28 5.68
CA ALA A 135 0.20 -9.33 5.51
C ALA A 135 -0.73 -9.46 6.73
N LYS A 136 -0.16 -9.36 7.95
CA LYS A 136 -0.95 -9.33 9.20
C LYS A 136 -1.84 -8.09 9.24
N LEU A 137 -1.36 -6.93 8.80
CA LEU A 137 -2.18 -5.72 8.71
C LEU A 137 -3.37 -5.89 7.74
N LYS A 138 -3.15 -6.45 6.54
CA LYS A 138 -4.24 -6.72 5.59
C LYS A 138 -5.32 -7.61 6.18
N SER A 139 -4.95 -8.62 6.97
CA SER A 139 -5.92 -9.51 7.63
C SER A 139 -6.84 -8.82 8.63
N LEU A 140 -6.54 -7.58 9.07
CA LEU A 140 -7.48 -6.79 9.86
C LEU A 140 -8.74 -6.45 9.06
N ARG A 141 -8.62 -6.29 7.74
CA ARG A 141 -9.71 -5.95 6.84
C ARG A 141 -10.68 -7.11 6.60
N ASP A 142 -10.23 -8.35 6.72
CA ASP A 142 -11.08 -9.55 6.58
C ASP A 142 -12.17 -9.64 7.64
N SER A 143 -12.01 -8.91 8.75
CA SER A 143 -13.00 -8.88 9.83
C SER A 143 -14.21 -7.99 9.54
N LEU A 144 -14.18 -7.23 8.44
CA LEU A 144 -15.31 -6.40 8.03
C LEU A 144 -16.42 -7.28 7.44
N TYR A 145 -17.63 -7.11 7.96
CA TYR A 145 -18.82 -7.77 7.46
C TYR A 145 -19.76 -6.73 6.84
N GLU A 146 -20.06 -6.93 5.55
CA GLU A 146 -20.94 -6.07 4.74
C GLU A 146 -20.72 -4.56 4.96
N PRO A 147 -19.49 -4.06 4.78
CA PRO A 147 -19.23 -2.62 4.85
C PRO A 147 -19.90 -1.90 3.68
N SER A 148 -20.30 -0.64 3.90
CA SER A 148 -20.79 0.23 2.83
C SER A 148 -19.62 0.87 2.09
N TYR A 149 -19.70 0.94 0.76
CA TYR A 149 -18.69 1.66 -0.03
C TYR A 149 -18.92 3.17 0.04
N SER A 150 -17.83 3.93 0.15
CA SER A 150 -17.81 5.37 -0.11
C SER A 150 -17.23 5.68 -1.50
N TYR A 151 -16.35 4.81 -1.99
CA TYR A 151 -15.80 4.87 -3.34
C TYR A 151 -15.50 3.47 -3.84
N THR A 152 -15.83 3.16 -5.09
CA THR A 152 -15.39 1.93 -5.74
C THR A 152 -15.43 2.09 -7.27
N LEU A 153 -14.53 1.41 -7.96
CA LEU A 153 -14.53 1.28 -9.42
C LEU A 153 -15.17 -0.03 -9.91
N LYS A 154 -15.70 -0.84 -8.99
CA LYS A 154 -16.40 -2.09 -9.31
C LYS A 154 -17.64 -1.79 -10.15
N SER A 155 -17.95 -2.69 -11.09
CA SER A 155 -19.07 -2.53 -12.03
C SER A 155 -20.44 -2.37 -11.35
N GLY A 156 -20.60 -2.90 -10.14
CA GLY A 156 -21.82 -2.74 -9.33
C GLY A 156 -21.97 -1.36 -8.69
N GLY A 157 -20.92 -0.52 -8.72
CA GLY A 157 -20.90 0.77 -8.05
C GLY A 157 -21.06 0.64 -6.53
N ILE A 158 -21.46 1.73 -5.87
CA ILE A 158 -21.55 1.80 -4.41
C ILE A 158 -22.60 0.84 -3.82
N HIS A 159 -23.74 0.68 -4.51
CA HIS A 159 -24.90 -0.07 -3.99
C HIS A 159 -25.04 -1.49 -4.53
N GLY A 160 -24.40 -1.80 -5.67
CA GLY A 160 -24.51 -3.11 -6.33
C GLY A 160 -23.27 -3.97 -6.24
N SER A 161 -22.24 -3.53 -5.49
CA SER A 161 -21.00 -4.26 -5.30
C SER A 161 -21.01 -5.01 -3.97
N THR A 162 -20.53 -6.25 -3.98
CA THR A 162 -20.29 -7.05 -2.76
C THR A 162 -18.85 -6.90 -2.32
N PHE A 163 -18.61 -6.75 -1.03
CA PHE A 163 -17.26 -6.73 -0.45
C PHE A 163 -16.68 -8.15 -0.36
N GLU A 164 -15.60 -8.40 -1.09
CA GLU A 164 -14.93 -9.71 -1.18
C GLU A 164 -13.39 -9.54 -1.18
N PRO A 165 -12.78 -9.04 -0.10
CA PRO A 165 -11.35 -8.70 -0.04
C PRO A 165 -10.40 -9.90 -0.26
N GLU A 166 -10.91 -11.13 -0.14
CA GLU A 166 -10.20 -12.37 -0.38
C GLU A 166 -10.17 -12.79 -1.87
N ARG A 167 -11.00 -12.16 -2.71
CA ARG A 167 -11.13 -12.46 -4.15
C ARG A 167 -10.89 -11.24 -5.03
N ASP A 168 -11.46 -10.10 -4.67
CA ASP A 168 -11.40 -8.85 -5.40
C ASP A 168 -10.23 -7.99 -4.91
N GLU A 169 -9.25 -7.76 -5.77
CA GLU A 169 -8.07 -6.98 -5.42
C GLU A 169 -8.38 -5.52 -5.04
N LEU A 170 -9.50 -4.97 -5.50
CA LEU A 170 -9.88 -3.58 -5.21
C LEU A 170 -10.36 -3.40 -3.78
N ASP A 171 -10.88 -4.45 -3.16
CA ASP A 171 -11.42 -4.39 -1.80
C ASP A 171 -10.33 -4.51 -0.73
N GLN A 172 -9.13 -4.95 -1.11
CA GLN A 172 -8.02 -5.11 -0.18
C GLN A 172 -7.10 -3.87 -0.14
N ILE A 173 -6.42 -3.67 0.99
CA ILE A 173 -5.50 -2.55 1.21
C ILE A 173 -4.31 -2.67 0.27
N PHE A 174 -3.91 -1.56 -0.35
CA PHE A 174 -2.68 -1.50 -1.13
C PHE A 174 -1.46 -1.40 -0.20
N THR A 175 -0.48 -2.30 -0.32
CA THR A 175 0.71 -2.30 0.56
C THR A 175 2.01 -2.21 -0.21
N PHE A 176 2.89 -1.33 0.24
CA PHE A 176 4.20 -1.16 -0.39
C PHE A 176 5.32 -1.19 0.63
N LEU A 177 6.50 -1.58 0.19
CA LEU A 177 7.73 -1.47 0.96
C LEU A 177 8.75 -0.69 0.15
N ILE A 178 9.41 0.29 0.76
CA ILE A 178 10.50 1.03 0.14
C ILE A 178 11.75 0.88 1.01
N CYS A 179 12.84 0.43 0.40
CA CYS A 179 14.14 0.40 1.05
C CYS A 179 15.23 1.01 0.17
N GLU A 180 16.36 1.37 0.79
CA GLU A 180 17.53 1.82 0.06
C GLU A 180 18.14 0.70 -0.78
N SER A 181 18.49 -0.41 -0.12
CA SER A 181 19.07 -1.59 -0.77
C SER A 181 18.88 -2.88 0.02
N PHE A 182 19.06 -4.00 -0.67
CA PHE A 182 19.11 -5.34 -0.13
C PHE A 182 20.56 -5.76 0.15
N LYS A 183 20.76 -6.45 1.27
CA LYS A 183 22.05 -7.07 1.63
C LYS A 183 22.24 -8.47 1.02
N PHE A 184 21.48 -8.78 -0.01
CA PHE A 184 21.43 -10.08 -0.68
C PHE A 184 21.01 -9.90 -2.14
N ASN A 185 21.29 -10.89 -2.99
CA ASN A 185 20.87 -10.83 -4.39
C ASN A 185 19.37 -11.16 -4.52
N VAL A 186 18.57 -10.17 -4.90
CA VAL A 186 17.11 -10.33 -5.01
C VAL A 186 16.70 -11.40 -6.03
N GLN A 187 17.40 -11.50 -7.17
CA GLN A 187 17.09 -12.46 -8.23
C GLN A 187 17.26 -13.90 -7.76
N HIS A 188 18.32 -14.19 -7.00
CA HIS A 188 18.59 -15.53 -6.47
C HIS A 188 17.62 -15.94 -5.35
N HIS A 189 17.03 -14.97 -4.63
CA HIS A 189 16.18 -15.21 -3.47
C HIS A 189 14.69 -14.92 -3.72
N LEU A 190 14.25 -14.73 -4.97
CA LEU A 190 12.83 -14.48 -5.30
C LEU A 190 11.89 -15.53 -4.70
N GLN A 191 12.27 -16.81 -4.78
CA GLN A 191 11.43 -17.88 -4.24
C GLN A 191 11.34 -17.82 -2.72
N ASP A 192 12.44 -17.48 -2.03
CA ASP A 192 12.44 -17.31 -0.58
C ASP A 192 11.56 -16.14 -0.14
N ILE A 193 11.60 -15.02 -0.87
CA ILE A 193 10.75 -13.86 -0.62
C ILE A 193 9.27 -14.25 -0.75
N VAL A 194 8.91 -14.99 -1.79
CA VAL A 194 7.51 -15.40 -2.03
C VAL A 194 7.06 -16.50 -1.07
N ASN A 195 7.96 -17.39 -0.65
CA ASN A 195 7.63 -18.46 0.29
C ASN A 195 7.38 -17.96 1.71
N CYS A 196 7.83 -16.74 2.05
CA CYS A 196 7.71 -16.22 3.40
C CYS A 196 6.27 -16.17 3.93
N TYR A 197 5.28 -16.07 3.05
CA TYR A 197 3.84 -16.07 3.36
C TYR A 197 3.31 -17.44 3.81
N ASN A 198 4.07 -18.52 3.59
CA ASN A 198 3.70 -19.89 3.93
C ASN A 198 4.61 -20.52 5.00
N GLU A 199 5.59 -19.76 5.51
CA GLU A 199 6.58 -20.25 6.48
C GLU A 199 6.07 -20.19 7.92
N GLU A 200 5.06 -19.36 8.22
CA GLU A 200 4.43 -19.24 9.54
C GLU A 200 2.94 -19.61 9.44
N LEU A 201 2.42 -20.32 10.45
CA LEU A 201 0.99 -20.61 10.56
C LEU A 201 0.25 -19.50 11.36
N PRO A 202 -0.99 -19.14 10.97
CA PRO A 202 -1.67 -19.56 9.75
C PRO A 202 -1.02 -18.93 8.51
N ASN A 203 -1.02 -19.68 7.39
CA ASN A 203 -0.49 -19.18 6.13
C ASN A 203 -1.25 -17.92 5.68
N HIS A 204 -0.54 -16.99 5.05
CA HIS A 204 -1.15 -15.79 4.48
C HIS A 204 -1.70 -16.08 3.06
N PRO A 205 -3.01 -15.92 2.82
CA PRO A 205 -3.59 -16.06 1.49
C PRO A 205 -3.00 -15.03 0.50
N PHE A 206 -3.22 -15.27 -0.79
CA PHE A 206 -2.62 -14.44 -1.85
C PHE A 206 -3.06 -12.97 -1.77
N CYS A 207 -4.30 -12.69 -1.33
CA CYS A 207 -4.82 -11.34 -1.12
C CYS A 207 -4.03 -10.55 -0.06
N HIS A 208 -3.36 -11.23 0.89
CA HIS A 208 -2.55 -10.59 1.93
C HIS A 208 -1.11 -10.34 1.52
N ARG A 209 -0.71 -10.79 0.33
CA ARG A 209 0.65 -10.55 -0.16
C ARG A 209 0.84 -9.07 -0.46
N HIS A 210 2.10 -8.63 -0.41
CA HIS A 210 2.52 -7.30 -0.83
C HIS A 210 1.95 -6.90 -2.19
N ASN A 211 1.84 -5.59 -2.44
CA ASN A 211 1.54 -5.08 -3.78
C ASN A 211 2.82 -4.76 -4.53
N ILE A 212 3.73 -4.01 -3.88
CA ILE A 212 5.00 -3.59 -4.48
C ILE A 212 6.12 -3.60 -3.43
N ILE A 213 7.30 -4.09 -3.81
CA ILE A 213 8.54 -3.92 -3.05
C ILE A 213 9.50 -3.12 -3.92
N LEU A 214 9.96 -1.97 -3.43
CA LEU A 214 10.92 -1.12 -4.11
C LEU A 214 12.22 -1.06 -3.32
N SER A 215 13.32 -1.47 -3.95
CA SER A 215 14.66 -1.05 -3.55
C SER A 215 15.08 0.11 -4.46
N LEU A 216 15.58 1.21 -3.89
CA LEU A 216 16.08 2.33 -4.68
C LEU A 216 17.23 1.89 -5.59
N HIS A 217 18.09 0.98 -5.11
CA HIS A 217 19.24 0.48 -5.87
C HIS A 217 18.98 -0.83 -6.62
N ASP A 218 18.26 -1.78 -6.03
CA ASP A 218 18.25 -3.17 -6.52
C ASP A 218 17.04 -3.53 -7.39
N GLY A 219 16.15 -2.56 -7.63
CA GLY A 219 14.97 -2.77 -8.47
C GLY A 219 13.67 -2.92 -7.70
N MET A 220 12.64 -3.38 -8.41
CA MET A 220 11.27 -3.47 -7.91
C MET A 220 10.68 -4.86 -8.14
N LEU A 221 9.97 -5.39 -7.15
CA LEU A 221 9.13 -6.58 -7.27
C LEU A 221 7.65 -6.19 -7.28
N ALA A 222 6.94 -6.62 -8.33
CA ALA A 222 5.52 -6.43 -8.53
C ALA A 222 4.93 -7.69 -9.22
N TYR A 223 3.85 -7.55 -9.99
CA TYR A 223 3.16 -8.67 -10.64
C TYR A 223 3.10 -8.54 -12.16
N LEU A 224 2.92 -9.67 -12.83
CA LEU A 224 2.75 -9.80 -14.27
C LEU A 224 1.28 -10.04 -14.61
N HIS A 225 0.67 -9.07 -15.28
CA HIS A 225 -0.68 -9.22 -15.82
C HIS A 225 -0.69 -10.15 -17.05
N PRO A 226 -1.75 -10.92 -17.33
CA PRO A 226 -1.79 -11.83 -18.48
C PRO A 226 -1.55 -11.18 -19.85
N ASN A 227 -1.83 -9.88 -20.01
CA ASN A 227 -1.54 -9.12 -21.23
C ASN A 227 -0.04 -8.75 -21.39
N GLY A 228 0.81 -9.13 -20.45
CA GLY A 228 2.24 -8.83 -20.46
C GLY A 228 2.65 -7.55 -19.74
N SER A 229 1.73 -6.74 -19.22
CA SER A 229 2.05 -5.50 -18.50
C SER A 229 2.49 -5.77 -17.05
N ILE A 230 3.11 -4.76 -16.44
CA ILE A 230 3.35 -4.74 -15.00
C ILE A 230 2.02 -4.45 -14.29
N PHE A 231 1.80 -5.08 -13.14
CA PHE A 231 0.58 -4.96 -12.35
C PHE A 231 0.90 -4.85 -10.88
N GLN A 232 0.03 -4.17 -10.15
CA GLN A 232 0.22 -3.75 -8.78
C GLN A 232 -0.50 -4.63 -7.75
N PHE A 233 -1.25 -5.64 -8.17
CA PHE A 233 -1.96 -6.55 -7.27
C PHE A 233 -1.52 -8.01 -7.46
N PRO A 234 -1.55 -8.84 -6.39
CA PRO A 234 -1.19 -10.25 -6.47
C PRO A 234 -2.20 -11.11 -7.25
N SER A 235 -3.39 -10.57 -7.50
CA SER A 235 -4.47 -11.21 -8.23
C SER A 235 -5.20 -10.21 -9.11
N HIS A 236 -5.97 -10.74 -10.06
CA HIS A 236 -6.91 -9.97 -10.86
C HIS A 236 -8.26 -10.69 -10.93
N LEU A 237 -9.35 -9.99 -10.60
CA LEU A 237 -10.70 -10.54 -10.67
C LEU A 237 -11.19 -10.55 -12.13
N LEU A 238 -11.32 -11.75 -12.70
CA LEU A 238 -11.84 -11.94 -14.05
C LEU A 238 -13.35 -12.12 -14.00
N THR A 239 -14.06 -11.44 -14.92
CA THR A 239 -15.45 -11.76 -15.23
C THR A 239 -15.50 -12.75 -16.38
N LEU A 240 -16.03 -13.94 -16.13
CA LEU A 240 -16.26 -14.98 -17.11
C LEU A 240 -17.72 -14.95 -17.53
N ILE A 241 -17.97 -15.10 -18.83
CA ILE A 241 -19.31 -15.19 -19.41
C ILE A 241 -19.39 -16.57 -20.05
N ASP A 242 -20.35 -17.38 -19.60
CA ASP A 242 -20.58 -18.70 -20.20
C ASP A 242 -21.36 -18.61 -21.52
N GLU A 243 -21.53 -19.76 -22.19
CA GLU A 243 -22.24 -19.85 -23.47
C GLU A 243 -23.72 -19.38 -23.39
N ASN A 244 -24.30 -19.38 -22.18
CA ASN A 244 -25.66 -18.93 -21.91
C ASN A 244 -25.74 -17.45 -21.50
N GLY A 245 -24.61 -16.74 -21.46
CA GLY A 245 -24.53 -15.34 -21.03
C GLY A 245 -24.50 -15.15 -19.51
N SER A 246 -24.40 -16.22 -18.72
CA SER A 246 -24.28 -16.15 -17.26
C SER A 246 -22.91 -15.61 -16.88
N ARG A 247 -22.89 -14.64 -15.96
CA ARG A 247 -21.66 -14.02 -15.46
C ARG A 247 -21.21 -14.71 -14.20
N SER A 248 -19.94 -15.12 -14.16
CA SER A 248 -19.26 -15.56 -12.96
C SER A 248 -17.95 -14.81 -12.79
N SER A 249 -17.42 -14.77 -11.57
CA SER A 249 -16.17 -14.08 -11.27
C SER A 249 -15.14 -15.05 -10.70
N GLN A 250 -13.89 -14.96 -11.15
CA GLN A 250 -12.79 -15.79 -10.67
C GLN A 250 -11.54 -14.96 -10.42
N ALA A 251 -10.97 -15.09 -9.22
CA ALA A 251 -9.70 -14.46 -8.88
C ALA A 251 -8.54 -15.21 -9.55
N LEU A 252 -7.88 -14.58 -10.51
CA LEU A 252 -6.67 -15.11 -11.14
C LEU A 252 -5.44 -14.68 -10.32
N ARG A 253 -4.69 -15.64 -9.77
CA ARG A 253 -3.41 -15.37 -9.11
C ARG A 253 -2.34 -15.03 -10.15
N LEU A 254 -1.65 -13.91 -9.97
CA LEU A 254 -0.66 -13.42 -10.92
C LEU A 254 0.75 -13.92 -10.59
N LYS A 255 1.59 -13.99 -11.64
CA LYS A 255 3.02 -14.28 -11.48
C LYS A 255 3.72 -13.05 -10.93
N HIS A 256 4.80 -13.25 -10.18
CA HIS A 256 5.66 -12.15 -9.76
C HIS A 256 6.49 -11.66 -10.94
N ARG A 257 6.81 -10.36 -10.96
CA ARG A 257 7.69 -9.73 -11.93
C ARG A 257 8.73 -8.88 -11.21
N LEU A 258 9.99 -9.29 -11.35
CA LEU A 258 11.15 -8.52 -10.90
C LEU A 258 11.60 -7.59 -12.02
N ILE A 259 11.79 -6.32 -11.70
CA ILE A 259 12.24 -5.26 -12.60
C ILE A 259 13.56 -4.74 -12.06
N LEU A 260 14.65 -5.03 -12.76
CA LEU A 260 15.99 -4.66 -12.37
C LEU A 260 16.45 -3.43 -13.17
N PRO A 261 17.13 -2.45 -12.56
CA PRO A 261 17.86 -1.45 -13.31
C PRO A 261 18.97 -2.15 -14.12
N VAL A 262 19.04 -1.83 -15.42
CA VAL A 262 20.07 -2.40 -16.32
C VAL A 262 21.42 -1.72 -16.10
N GLU A 263 21.38 -0.42 -15.81
CA GLU A 263 22.54 0.43 -15.56
C GLU A 263 22.42 1.02 -14.15
N GLU A 264 23.57 1.28 -13.49
CA GLU A 264 23.62 1.78 -12.11
C GLU A 264 22.85 3.11 -11.92
N GLN A 265 22.79 3.95 -12.96
CA GLN A 265 22.08 5.23 -12.93
C GLN A 265 20.63 5.17 -13.41
N SER A 266 20.15 3.98 -13.79
CA SER A 266 18.79 3.80 -14.28
C SER A 266 17.77 4.03 -13.17
N ILE A 267 16.74 4.81 -13.47
CA ILE A 267 15.61 5.09 -12.57
C ILE A 267 14.30 4.49 -13.06
N GLU A 268 14.35 3.60 -14.06
CA GLU A 268 13.14 3.07 -14.72
C GLU A 268 12.25 2.27 -13.78
N HIS A 269 12.83 1.48 -12.86
CA HIS A 269 12.05 0.79 -11.83
C HIS A 269 11.33 1.77 -10.89
N LEU A 270 11.91 2.95 -10.62
CA LEU A 270 11.25 3.99 -9.83
C LEU A 270 10.13 4.68 -10.62
N ARG A 271 10.29 4.88 -11.94
CA ARG A 271 9.20 5.40 -12.80
C ARG A 271 8.02 4.43 -12.84
N HIS A 272 8.29 3.13 -12.97
CA HIS A 272 7.26 2.10 -12.86
C HIS A 272 6.59 2.10 -11.48
N PHE A 273 7.37 2.24 -10.40
CA PHE A 273 6.82 2.38 -9.05
C PHE A 273 5.82 3.54 -8.96
N CYS A 274 6.19 4.74 -9.42
CA CYS A 274 5.32 5.93 -9.34
C CYS A 274 3.99 5.69 -10.06
N THR A 275 4.04 5.05 -11.22
CA THR A 275 2.86 4.73 -12.03
C THR A 275 1.95 3.73 -11.32
N LEU A 276 2.50 2.61 -10.86
CA LEU A 276 1.75 1.55 -10.18
C LEU A 276 1.21 1.97 -8.82
N PHE A 277 1.96 2.81 -8.09
CA PHE A 277 1.53 3.40 -6.83
C PHE A 277 0.31 4.30 -7.05
N HIS A 278 0.38 5.24 -8.00
CA HIS A 278 -0.77 6.08 -8.33
C HIS A 278 -1.98 5.26 -8.78
N GLN A 279 -1.77 4.31 -9.70
CA GLN A 279 -2.82 3.41 -10.18
C GLN A 279 -3.47 2.64 -9.03
N GLY A 280 -2.67 2.00 -8.18
CA GLY A 280 -3.15 1.28 -7.00
C GLY A 280 -4.05 2.14 -6.11
N LEU A 281 -3.61 3.35 -5.77
CA LEU A 281 -4.40 4.28 -4.94
C LEU A 281 -5.68 4.74 -5.61
N THR A 282 -5.66 4.96 -6.92
CA THR A 282 -6.86 5.38 -7.64
C THR A 282 -7.89 4.26 -7.80
N THR A 283 -7.48 2.99 -7.73
CA THR A 283 -8.35 1.85 -7.99
C THR A 283 -8.95 1.21 -6.74
N VAL A 284 -8.25 1.25 -5.60
CA VAL A 284 -8.75 0.60 -4.37
C VAL A 284 -10.08 1.22 -3.92
N SER A 285 -10.99 0.35 -3.49
CA SER A 285 -12.26 0.70 -2.87
C SER A 285 -12.01 1.38 -1.52
N VAL A 286 -12.83 2.39 -1.21
CA VAL A 286 -12.89 3.05 0.10
C VAL A 286 -14.22 2.71 0.74
N LEU A 287 -14.18 2.32 2.01
CA LEU A 287 -15.35 1.91 2.77
C LEU A 287 -15.72 2.99 3.78
N TYR A 288 -17.01 3.08 4.10
CA TYR A 288 -17.53 4.00 5.10
C TYR A 288 -17.17 3.51 6.51
N PRO A 289 -16.44 4.30 7.32
CA PRO A 289 -16.16 3.94 8.70
C PRO A 289 -17.39 4.20 9.57
N ASP A 290 -18.21 3.16 9.74
CA ASP A 290 -19.36 3.21 10.63
C ASP A 290 -18.90 3.30 12.09
N MET A 291 -18.85 4.54 12.60
CA MET A 291 -18.41 4.81 13.98
C MET A 291 -19.28 4.15 15.04
N GLY A 292 -20.55 3.82 14.72
CA GLY A 292 -21.41 3.05 15.62
C GLY A 292 -20.83 1.68 15.94
N ARG A 293 -20.07 1.07 15.01
CA ARG A 293 -19.38 -0.22 15.23
C ARG A 293 -18.13 -0.10 16.12
N TYR A 294 -17.54 1.09 16.20
CA TYR A 294 -16.38 1.37 17.06
C TYR A 294 -16.78 1.81 18.47
N ILE A 295 -17.99 2.37 18.63
CA ILE A 295 -18.53 2.83 19.90
C ILE A 295 -19.34 1.69 20.52
N GLN A 296 -18.74 0.97 21.46
CA GLN A 296 -19.48 0.00 22.25
C GLN A 296 -20.49 0.70 23.16
N SER A 297 -21.70 0.16 23.28
CA SER A 297 -22.69 0.61 24.26
C SER A 297 -22.12 0.45 25.66
N ARG A 298 -22.11 1.53 26.43
CA ARG A 298 -21.61 1.55 27.82
C ARG A 298 -22.72 1.70 28.85
N GLU A 299 -23.87 2.17 28.42
CA GLU A 299 -25.00 2.55 29.27
C GLU A 299 -26.29 2.02 28.64
N ASP A 300 -27.24 1.63 29.49
CA ASP A 300 -28.58 1.24 29.06
C ASP A 300 -29.34 2.51 28.64
N VAL A 301 -29.90 2.49 27.44
CA VAL A 301 -30.73 3.58 26.91
C VAL A 301 -32.14 3.08 26.62
N VAL A 302 -33.13 3.94 26.83
CA VAL A 302 -34.51 3.67 26.46
C VAL A 302 -34.75 4.24 25.06
N PHE A 303 -35.10 3.39 24.10
CA PHE A 303 -35.58 3.82 22.79
C PHE A 303 -37.08 4.12 22.90
N ILE A 304 -37.49 5.31 22.46
CA ILE A 304 -38.90 5.69 22.33
C ILE A 304 -39.13 5.96 20.84
N ASP A 305 -39.82 5.05 20.18
CA ASP A 305 -40.17 5.19 18.78
C ASP A 305 -41.51 5.91 18.66
N LEU A 306 -41.60 6.88 17.75
CA LEU A 306 -42.84 7.58 17.40
C LEU A 306 -43.02 7.46 15.88
N GLU A 307 -44.14 6.89 15.45
CA GLU A 307 -44.46 6.84 14.03
C GLU A 307 -44.78 8.24 13.51
N GLN A 308 -44.21 8.58 12.35
CA GLN A 308 -44.53 9.83 11.67
C GLN A 308 -45.78 9.60 10.82
N GLU A 309 -46.92 10.10 11.28
CA GLU A 309 -48.14 10.17 10.47
C GLU A 309 -48.07 11.35 9.50
N TYR A 310 -48.67 11.19 8.31
CA TYR A 310 -48.70 12.18 7.22
C TYR A 310 -49.45 13.48 7.58
#